data_AF-A0A6A3AEF6-F1
#
_entry.id   AF-A0A6A3AEF6-F1
#
_cell.length_a   1.000
_cell.length_b   1.000
_cell.length_c   1.000
_cell.angle_alpha   90.00
_cell.angle_beta   90.00
_cell.angle_gamma   90.00
#
_symmetry.space_group_name_H-M   'P 1'
#
loop_
_entity.id
_entity.type
_entity.pdbx_description
1 polymer ?
#
loop_
_entity_poly.entity_id
_entity_poly.type
_entity_poly.pdbx_seq_one_letter_code
_entity_poly.pdbx_strand_id
1 'polypeptide(L)'
;MPEIALQGLWSQLLEDVATTATMNIISYGGKMDEIPESALPFPHRKGTLYKINYNIGWREEENNNPQRYINWIRKLYRYMAPFVSKSPREAYINYRDLDIERNNDDGKTSYKKASVWGRKYFKKNFDRLVYVKSKTDPENFFRHEQSIPPRFH
;
A
#
# COMPACT_ATOMS: atom_id res chain seq x y z
N MET A 1 10.74 -11.39 -10.84
CA MET A 1 10.79 -10.13 -11.62
C MET A 1 11.66 -10.37 -12.84
N PRO A 2 11.26 -9.97 -14.06
CA PRO A 2 12.07 -10.19 -15.26
C PRO A 2 13.26 -9.23 -15.32
N GLU A 3 14.31 -9.59 -16.05
CA GLU A 3 15.52 -8.77 -16.20
C GLU A 3 15.23 -7.36 -16.73
N ILE A 4 14.35 -7.25 -17.73
CA ILE A 4 13.95 -5.96 -18.32
C ILE A 4 13.37 -4.99 -17.29
N ALA A 5 12.69 -5.51 -16.25
CA ALA A 5 12.17 -4.70 -15.16
C ALA A 5 13.29 -4.18 -14.23
N LEU A 6 14.34 -4.99 -14.04
CA LEU A 6 15.51 -4.59 -13.26
C LEU A 6 16.33 -3.54 -13.99
N GLN A 7 16.50 -3.66 -15.30
CA GLN A 7 17.24 -2.68 -16.11
C GLN A 7 16.62 -1.27 -16.03
N GLY A 8 15.31 -1.14 -16.23
CA GLY A 8 14.64 0.16 -16.14
C GLY A 8 14.41 0.65 -14.70
N LEU A 9 14.47 -0.23 -13.70
CA LEU A 9 14.54 0.16 -12.30
C LEU A 9 15.92 0.72 -11.95
N TRP A 10 16.98 0.08 -12.42
CA TRP A 10 18.37 0.52 -12.21
C TRP A 10 18.61 1.91 -12.78
N SER A 11 18.12 2.19 -13.99
CA SER A 11 18.25 3.54 -14.57
C SER A 11 17.58 4.63 -13.73
N GLN A 12 16.46 4.31 -13.06
CA GLN A 12 15.77 5.28 -12.20
C GLN A 12 16.48 5.49 -10.86
N LEU A 13 17.11 4.44 -10.31
CA LEU A 13 17.90 4.51 -9.07
C LEU A 13 19.21 5.30 -9.24
N LEU A 14 19.69 5.46 -10.47
CA LEU A 14 20.87 6.28 -10.79
C LEU A 14 20.55 7.76 -11.05
N GLU A 15 19.28 8.17 -11.02
CA GLU A 15 18.92 9.59 -11.13
C GLU A 15 19.39 10.35 -9.87
N ASP A 16 19.86 11.60 -10.00
CA ASP A 16 20.39 12.39 -8.87
C ASP A 16 19.43 12.49 -7.68
N VAL A 17 18.12 12.58 -7.97
CA VAL A 17 17.07 12.62 -6.94
C VAL A 17 17.03 11.35 -6.09
N ALA A 18 17.45 10.21 -6.65
CA ALA A 18 17.37 8.88 -6.04
C ALA A 18 18.58 8.54 -5.15
N THR A 19 19.49 9.48 -4.90
CA THR A 19 20.73 9.25 -4.11
C THR A 19 20.48 8.59 -2.75
N THR A 20 19.36 8.92 -2.10
CA THR A 20 18.93 8.38 -0.80
C THR A 20 17.87 7.28 -0.91
N ALA A 21 17.48 6.91 -2.14
CA ALA A 21 16.43 5.94 -2.37
C ALA A 21 16.91 4.54 -2.00
N THR A 22 16.03 3.77 -1.37
CA THR A 22 16.26 2.37 -1.05
C THR A 22 15.13 1.51 -1.60
N MET A 23 15.50 0.32 -2.08
CA MET A 23 14.56 -0.72 -2.46
C MET A 23 14.86 -1.97 -1.65
N ASN A 24 13.92 -2.34 -0.77
CA ASN A 24 14.03 -3.53 0.06
C ASN A 24 13.18 -4.66 -0.52
N ILE A 25 13.81 -5.77 -0.88
CA ILE A 25 13.12 -7.00 -1.33
C ILE A 25 13.13 -7.98 -0.18
N ILE A 26 11.94 -8.28 0.36
CA ILE A 26 11.76 -9.13 1.53
C ILE A 26 11.11 -10.43 1.07
N SER A 27 11.82 -11.55 1.15
CA SER A 27 11.34 -12.86 0.74
C SER A 27 10.15 -13.31 1.59
N TYR A 28 9.16 -13.91 0.92
CA TYR A 28 8.02 -14.59 1.51
C TYR A 28 8.19 -16.11 1.28
N GLY A 29 7.17 -16.91 1.56
CA GLY A 29 7.26 -18.37 1.62
C GLY A 29 7.41 -18.88 3.06
N GLY A 30 7.80 -20.15 3.19
CA GLY A 30 7.98 -20.81 4.49
C GLY A 30 6.73 -20.66 5.36
N LYS A 31 6.88 -20.13 6.58
CA LYS A 31 5.76 -19.96 7.52
C LYS A 31 4.62 -19.09 6.96
N MET A 32 4.92 -18.15 6.06
CA MET A 32 3.89 -17.29 5.47
C MET A 32 2.94 -18.05 4.55
N ASP A 33 3.37 -19.17 3.97
CA ASP A 33 2.55 -20.02 3.09
C ASP A 33 1.64 -20.98 3.87
N GLU A 34 2.01 -21.29 5.11
CA GLU A 34 1.25 -22.16 6.00
C GLU A 34 0.04 -21.45 6.63
N ILE A 35 0.11 -20.13 6.79
CA ILE A 35 -0.94 -19.35 7.45
C ILE A 35 -2.03 -19.00 6.42
N PRO A 36 -3.31 -19.39 6.65
CA PRO A 36 -4.39 -19.02 5.74
C PRO A 36 -4.55 -17.51 5.59
N GLU A 37 -4.82 -17.04 4.38
CA GLU A 37 -5.06 -15.60 4.07
C GLU A 37 -6.12 -14.98 4.99
N SER A 38 -7.13 -15.74 5.42
CA SER A 38 -8.23 -15.27 6.28
C SER A 38 -8.01 -15.43 7.78
N ALA A 39 -6.86 -15.98 8.21
CA ALA A 39 -6.58 -16.22 9.63
C ALA A 39 -6.49 -14.90 10.42
N LEU A 40 -5.91 -13.86 9.80
CA LEU A 40 -5.71 -12.53 10.38
C LEU A 40 -6.06 -11.46 9.34
N PRO A 41 -6.21 -10.17 9.72
CA PRO A 41 -6.48 -9.10 8.77
C PRO A 41 -5.48 -9.02 7.63
N PHE A 42 -4.18 -9.24 7.92
CA PHE A 42 -3.10 -9.24 6.93
C PHE A 42 -3.20 -10.46 5.99
N PRO A 43 -3.48 -10.25 4.69
CA PRO A 43 -3.91 -11.32 3.80
C PRO A 43 -2.80 -11.88 2.90
N HIS A 44 -1.64 -11.21 2.81
CA HIS A 44 -0.60 -11.53 1.83
C HIS A 44 0.21 -12.75 2.31
N ARG A 45 -0.18 -13.95 1.89
CA ARG A 45 0.30 -15.25 2.39
C ARG A 45 0.80 -16.10 1.23
N LYS A 46 0.35 -17.35 1.16
CA LYS A 46 0.65 -18.30 0.09
C LYS A 46 0.49 -17.69 -1.30
N GLY A 47 1.51 -17.87 -2.13
CA GLY A 47 1.57 -17.33 -3.50
C GLY A 47 2.29 -15.99 -3.63
N THR A 48 2.60 -15.32 -2.52
CA THR A 48 3.48 -14.14 -2.53
C THR A 48 4.95 -14.60 -2.50
N LEU A 49 5.73 -14.28 -3.53
CA LEU A 49 7.17 -14.62 -3.57
C LEU A 49 8.00 -13.71 -2.67
N TYR A 50 7.71 -12.41 -2.70
CA TYR A 50 8.39 -11.38 -1.92
C TYR A 50 7.55 -10.10 -1.87
N LYS A 51 7.80 -9.27 -0.87
CA LYS A 51 7.30 -7.89 -0.78
C LYS A 51 8.44 -6.94 -1.18
N ILE A 52 8.13 -5.92 -1.97
CA ILE A 52 9.06 -4.83 -2.27
C ILE A 52 8.62 -3.58 -1.52
N ASN A 53 9.53 -2.93 -0.80
CA ASN A 53 9.34 -1.59 -0.25
C ASN A 53 10.27 -0.62 -0.99
N TYR A 54 9.69 0.44 -1.55
CA TYR A 54 10.42 1.58 -2.09
C TYR A 54 10.39 2.68 -1.03
N ASN A 55 11.54 3.26 -0.74
CA ASN A 55 11.65 4.38 0.17
C ASN A 55 12.58 5.42 -0.44
N ILE A 56 12.27 6.68 -0.22
CA ILE A 56 13.13 7.80 -0.52
C ILE A 56 12.94 8.83 0.57
N GLY A 57 14.04 9.43 1.01
CA GLY A 57 14.04 10.52 1.97
C GLY A 57 14.88 11.67 1.46
N TRP A 58 14.78 12.80 2.12
CA TRP A 58 15.65 13.95 1.86
C TRP A 58 16.08 14.50 3.21
N ARG A 59 17.19 15.24 3.20
CA ARG A 59 17.62 15.92 4.43
C ARG A 59 16.73 17.12 4.68
N GLU A 60 16.67 17.58 5.93
CA GLU A 60 15.82 18.71 6.31
C GLU A 60 16.17 19.99 5.52
N GLU A 61 17.46 20.18 5.20
CA GLU A 61 17.94 21.32 4.42
C GLU A 61 17.45 21.30 2.96
N GLU A 62 17.05 20.13 2.45
CA GLU A 62 16.52 19.93 1.09
C GLU A 62 14.98 20.01 1.04
N ASN A 63 14.34 20.37 2.16
CA ASN A 63 12.88 20.42 2.28
C ASN A 63 12.23 21.61 1.53
N ASN A 64 13.01 22.36 0.75
CA ASN A 64 12.50 23.41 -0.15
C ASN A 64 11.80 22.84 -1.40
N ASN A 65 12.05 21.56 -1.76
CA ASN A 65 11.40 20.90 -2.89
C ASN A 65 11.07 19.41 -2.63
N PRO A 66 10.19 19.10 -1.66
CA PRO A 66 9.79 17.71 -1.36
C PRO A 66 9.05 17.05 -2.53
N GLN A 67 8.41 17.85 -3.38
CA GLN A 67 7.61 17.36 -4.50
C GLN A 67 8.45 16.61 -5.55
N ARG A 68 9.73 16.98 -5.71
CA ARG A 68 10.69 16.25 -6.55
C ARG A 68 10.80 14.77 -6.14
N TYR A 69 10.96 14.50 -4.84
CA TYR A 69 11.12 13.15 -4.29
C TYR A 69 9.82 12.35 -4.38
N ILE A 70 8.69 12.99 -4.05
CA ILE A 70 7.35 12.42 -4.16
C ILE A 70 7.03 12.04 -5.62
N ASN A 71 7.35 12.92 -6.58
CA ASN A 71 7.13 12.65 -7.99
C ASN A 71 7.98 11.49 -8.51
N TRP A 72 9.24 11.41 -8.05
CA TRP A 72 10.14 10.32 -8.40
C TRP A 72 9.63 8.97 -7.89
N ILE A 73 9.24 8.85 -6.62
CA ILE A 73 8.74 7.58 -6.08
C ILE A 73 7.42 7.16 -6.75
N ARG A 74 6.55 8.13 -7.10
CA ARG A 74 5.34 7.86 -7.89
C ARG A 74 5.66 7.36 -9.31
N LYS A 75 6.70 7.92 -9.96
CA LYS A 75 7.19 7.46 -11.27
C LYS A 75 7.69 6.03 -11.19
N LEU A 76 8.52 5.71 -10.20
CA LEU A 76 9.02 4.36 -9.93
C LEU A 76 7.86 3.38 -9.65
N TYR A 77 6.91 3.78 -8.80
CA TYR A 77 5.75 2.96 -8.47
C TYR A 77 4.87 2.68 -9.71
N ARG A 78 4.68 3.65 -10.61
CA ARG A 78 3.98 3.43 -11.89
C ARG A 78 4.75 2.49 -12.81
N TYR A 79 6.06 2.68 -12.94
CA TYR A 79 6.93 1.81 -13.73
C TYR A 79 6.83 0.34 -13.30
N MET A 80 6.74 0.08 -12.00
CA MET A 80 6.65 -1.27 -11.46
C MET A 80 5.28 -1.94 -11.59
N ALA A 81 4.23 -1.20 -12.00
CA ALA A 81 2.86 -1.71 -12.09
C ALA A 81 2.67 -3.03 -12.86
N PRO A 82 3.29 -3.26 -14.04
CA PRO A 82 3.10 -4.51 -14.79
C PRO A 82 3.84 -5.72 -14.20
N PHE A 83 4.76 -5.52 -13.25
CA PHE A 83 5.64 -6.56 -12.71
C PHE A 83 5.27 -7.03 -11.30
N VAL A 84 4.27 -6.41 -10.68
CA VAL A 84 3.80 -6.71 -9.32
C VAL A 84 2.38 -7.30 -9.35
N SER A 85 1.82 -7.60 -8.17
CA SER A 85 0.45 -8.10 -8.08
C SER A 85 -0.56 -7.15 -8.74
N LYS A 86 -1.65 -7.72 -9.25
CA LYS A 86 -2.73 -7.03 -9.92
C LYS A 86 -4.08 -7.64 -9.53
N SER A 87 -5.13 -6.82 -9.59
CA SER A 87 -6.51 -7.22 -9.29
C SER A 87 -6.73 -7.89 -7.91
N PRO A 88 -6.38 -7.23 -6.79
CA PRO A 88 -5.87 -5.86 -6.67
C PRO A 88 -4.34 -5.79 -6.73
N ARG A 89 -3.79 -4.61 -6.99
CA ARG A 89 -2.38 -4.32 -6.70
C ARG A 89 -2.21 -4.23 -5.19
N GLU A 90 -1.69 -5.29 -4.59
CA GLU A 90 -1.60 -5.49 -3.14
C GLU A 90 -0.69 -4.44 -2.49
N ALA A 91 -1.02 -4.04 -1.26
CA ALA A 91 -0.30 -3.05 -0.48
C ALA A 91 -0.23 -3.46 1.00
N TYR A 92 0.72 -2.91 1.75
CA TYR A 92 0.86 -3.22 3.18
C TYR A 92 0.43 -2.04 4.04
N ILE A 93 -0.54 -2.26 4.93
CA ILE A 93 -1.18 -1.18 5.72
C ILE A 93 -0.19 -0.37 6.58
N ASN A 94 0.90 -0.99 7.07
CA ASN A 94 1.90 -0.28 7.88
C ASN A 94 2.81 0.64 7.05
N TYR A 95 2.71 0.60 5.72
CA TYR A 95 3.27 1.59 4.80
C TYR A 95 2.11 2.35 4.16
N ARG A 96 1.43 3.19 4.96
CA ARG A 96 0.23 3.92 4.52
C ARG A 96 0.55 4.80 3.32
N ASP A 97 -0.26 4.65 2.28
CA ASP A 97 -0.13 5.37 1.02
C ASP A 97 -1.47 6.04 0.66
N LEU A 98 -1.54 7.36 0.84
CA LEU A 98 -2.73 8.15 0.52
C LEU A 98 -2.90 8.37 -1.00
N ASP A 99 -1.90 8.06 -1.83
CA ASP A 99 -2.02 8.13 -3.30
C ASP A 99 -2.90 7.02 -3.87
N ILE A 100 -3.17 5.96 -3.10
CA ILE A 100 -4.04 4.87 -3.52
C ILE A 100 -5.49 5.35 -3.66
N GLU A 101 -6.01 5.96 -2.59
CA GLU A 101 -7.32 6.60 -2.43
C GLU A 101 -7.46 7.00 -0.94
N ARG A 102 -8.33 7.94 -0.60
CA ARG A 102 -8.62 8.31 0.80
C ARG A 102 -10.12 8.41 1.06
N ASN A 103 -10.50 8.28 2.32
CA ASN A 103 -11.83 8.62 2.79
C ASN A 103 -12.12 10.12 2.58
N ASN A 104 -13.40 10.47 2.52
CA ASN A 104 -13.86 11.85 2.46
C ASN A 104 -13.45 12.61 3.73
N ASP A 105 -13.14 13.91 3.57
CA ASP A 105 -12.64 14.75 4.67
C ASP A 105 -13.71 14.99 5.75
N ASP A 106 -14.99 14.86 5.42
CA ASP A 106 -16.13 14.94 6.36
C ASP A 106 -16.31 13.67 7.21
N GLY A 107 -15.49 12.63 6.98
CA GLY A 107 -15.55 11.35 7.67
C GLY A 107 -16.67 10.40 7.19
N LYS A 108 -17.52 10.82 6.26
CA LYS A 108 -18.61 10.01 5.69
C LYS A 108 -18.14 9.38 4.39
N THR A 109 -17.65 8.15 4.48
CA THR A 109 -17.13 7.43 3.30
C THR A 109 -17.90 6.14 3.06
N SER A 110 -18.46 6.04 1.86
CA SER A 110 -19.15 4.82 1.44
C SER A 110 -18.20 3.61 1.40
N TYR A 111 -18.75 2.44 1.71
CA TYR A 111 -18.07 1.16 1.54
C TYR A 111 -17.44 1.01 0.13
N LYS A 112 -18.15 1.46 -0.92
CA LYS A 112 -17.65 1.38 -2.30
C LYS A 112 -16.34 2.15 -2.48
N LYS A 113 -16.27 3.39 -1.99
CA LYS A 113 -15.06 4.21 -2.07
C LYS A 113 -13.93 3.59 -1.23
N ALA A 114 -14.21 3.23 0.02
CA ALA A 114 -13.20 2.63 0.89
C ALA A 114 -12.69 1.28 0.39
N SER A 115 -13.51 0.51 -0.34
CA SER A 115 -13.08 -0.78 -0.91
C SER A 115 -11.94 -0.65 -1.93
N VAL A 116 -11.78 0.50 -2.59
CA VAL A 116 -10.70 0.74 -3.56
C VAL A 116 -9.32 0.58 -2.91
N TRP A 117 -9.10 1.21 -1.76
CA TRP A 117 -7.87 1.07 -0.98
C TRP A 117 -7.92 -0.16 -0.06
N GLY A 118 -9.08 -0.45 0.53
CA GLY A 118 -9.26 -1.51 1.52
C GLY A 118 -8.95 -2.90 0.97
N ARG A 119 -9.33 -3.18 -0.28
CA ARG A 119 -9.00 -4.47 -0.94
C ARG A 119 -7.52 -4.61 -1.26
N LYS A 120 -6.78 -3.50 -1.45
CA LYS A 120 -5.33 -3.56 -1.66
C LYS A 120 -4.60 -3.95 -0.37
N TYR A 121 -5.03 -3.44 0.78
CA TYR A 121 -4.43 -3.78 2.08
C TYR A 121 -4.91 -5.12 2.65
N PHE A 122 -6.20 -5.45 2.48
CA PHE A 122 -6.85 -6.54 3.22
C PHE A 122 -7.51 -7.60 2.33
N LYS A 123 -7.47 -7.46 1.00
CA LYS A 123 -8.10 -8.40 0.04
C LYS A 123 -9.54 -8.73 0.45
N LYS A 124 -9.92 -10.02 0.47
CA LYS A 124 -11.26 -10.45 0.90
C LYS A 124 -11.56 -10.15 2.37
N ASN A 125 -10.54 -10.00 3.22
CA ASN A 125 -10.73 -9.76 4.65
C ASN A 125 -11.32 -8.38 4.95
N PHE A 126 -11.30 -7.44 3.98
CA PHE A 126 -11.90 -6.12 4.14
C PHE A 126 -13.37 -6.17 4.55
N ASP A 127 -14.15 -7.13 4.02
CA ASP A 127 -15.57 -7.27 4.38
C ASP A 127 -15.79 -7.58 5.86
N ARG A 128 -15.01 -8.54 6.37
CA ARG A 128 -15.05 -8.93 7.78
C ARG A 128 -14.63 -7.76 8.67
N LEU A 129 -13.67 -6.95 8.24
CA LEU A 129 -13.23 -5.78 8.99
C LEU A 129 -14.29 -4.67 9.03
N VAL A 130 -14.95 -4.39 7.91
CA VAL A 130 -16.09 -3.46 7.86
C VAL A 130 -17.23 -3.94 8.76
N TYR A 131 -17.52 -5.24 8.77
CA TYR A 131 -18.51 -5.83 9.68
C TYR A 131 -18.15 -5.59 11.14
N VAL A 132 -16.90 -5.90 11.55
CA VAL A 132 -16.44 -5.68 12.93
C VAL A 132 -16.53 -4.20 13.29
N LYS A 133 -15.99 -3.31 12.45
CA LYS A 133 -16.06 -1.86 12.63
C LYS A 133 -17.50 -1.37 12.85
N SER A 134 -18.44 -1.86 12.04
CA SER A 134 -19.86 -1.50 12.15
C SER A 134 -20.50 -1.93 13.47
N LYS A 135 -19.96 -2.96 14.14
CA LYS A 135 -20.45 -3.46 15.44
C LYS A 135 -19.79 -2.76 16.61
N THR A 136 -18.50 -2.44 16.50
CA THR A 136 -17.71 -1.94 17.63
C THR A 136 -17.61 -0.42 17.67
N ASP A 137 -17.75 0.26 16.53
CA ASP A 137 -17.69 1.72 16.43
C ASP A 137 -18.64 2.22 15.33
N PRO A 138 -19.97 2.12 15.56
CA PRO A 138 -21.00 2.49 14.57
C PRO A 138 -21.00 3.97 14.22
N GLU A 139 -20.69 4.85 15.19
CA GLU A 139 -20.60 6.30 15.01
C GLU A 139 -19.30 6.76 14.33
N ASN A 140 -18.44 5.81 13.95
CA ASN A 140 -17.15 6.05 13.33
C ASN A 140 -16.27 7.06 14.10
N PHE A 141 -16.26 6.96 15.43
CA PHE A 141 -15.49 7.85 16.29
C PHE A 141 -13.99 7.71 16.02
N PHE A 142 -13.50 6.47 15.94
CA PHE A 142 -12.10 6.18 15.63
C PHE A 142 -11.88 6.19 14.12
N ARG A 143 -11.54 7.36 13.57
CA ARG A 143 -11.34 7.55 12.14
C ARG A 143 -10.10 8.36 11.80
N HIS A 144 -9.60 8.09 10.59
CA HIS A 144 -8.58 8.84 9.86
C HIS A 144 -8.81 8.60 8.35
N GLU A 145 -7.93 9.12 7.50
CA GLU A 145 -8.15 9.27 6.06
C GLU A 145 -8.11 7.95 5.27
N GLN A 146 -7.75 6.83 5.90
CA GLN A 146 -7.86 5.48 5.37
C GLN A 146 -8.33 4.51 6.48
N SER A 147 -9.17 5.01 7.38
CA SER A 147 -9.80 4.16 8.39
C SER A 147 -10.94 3.35 7.77
N ILE A 148 -11.15 2.14 8.26
CA ILE A 148 -12.24 1.28 7.78
C ILE A 148 -13.56 1.95 8.18
N PRO A 149 -14.47 2.28 7.23
CA PRO A 149 -15.75 2.89 7.59
C PRO A 149 -16.74 1.82 8.09
N PRO A 150 -17.69 2.17 8.96
CA PRO A 150 -18.85 1.33 9.21
C PRO A 150 -19.74 1.28 7.95
N ARG A 151 -20.59 0.24 7.84
CA ARG A 151 -21.41 -0.01 6.65
C ARG A 151 -22.58 0.97 6.47
N PHE A 152 -23.01 1.64 7.53
CA PHE A 152 -24.25 2.45 7.56
C PHE A 152 -24.01 3.97 7.45
N HIS A 153 -22.84 4.38 6.93
CA HIS A 153 -22.53 5.78 6.61
C HIS A 153 -22.28 6.00 5.12
#